data_AF-A0A358FZD6-F1
#
_entry.id   AF-A0A358FZD6-F1
#
_cell.length_a   1.000
_cell.length_b   1.000
_cell.length_c   1.000
_cell.angle_alpha   90.00
_cell.angle_beta   90.00
_cell.angle_gamma   90.00
#
_symmetry.space_group_name_H-M   'P 1'
#
loop_
_entity.id
_entity.type
_entity.pdbx_description
1 polymer ?
#
loop_
_entity_poly.entity_id
_entity_poly.type
_entity_poly.pdbx_seq_one_letter_code
_entity_poly.pdbx_strand_id
1 'polypeptide(L)'
;AKDMLFTGRAITADEAHRAGMVSRVVPRDELEDTTLELASHIAKRPMFGLNLAKQSVNHTLDAMGMYTAIQSAFGLHQVGHNHNFRLHGMLVDPSGIDVIRSEA
;
A
#
# COMPACT_ATOMS: atom_id res chain seq x y z
N ALA A 1 4.00 -6.16 8.03
CA ALA A 1 4.83 -5.04 7.52
C ALA A 1 6.32 -5.37 7.51
N LYS A 2 7.02 -5.44 8.65
CA LYS A 2 8.49 -5.66 8.67
C LYS A 2 8.94 -6.95 7.97
N ASP A 3 8.21 -8.04 8.17
CA ASP A 3 8.46 -9.32 7.48
C ASP A 3 8.58 -9.15 5.96
N MET A 4 7.60 -8.52 5.30
CA MET A 4 7.64 -8.21 3.87
C MET A 4 8.78 -7.25 3.51
N LEU A 5 9.03 -6.22 4.33
CA LEU A 5 10.07 -5.21 4.05
C LEU A 5 11.49 -5.78 4.15
N PHE A 6 11.70 -6.79 4.99
CA PHE A 6 13.02 -7.39 5.20
C PHE A 6 13.29 -8.58 4.29
N THR A 7 12.25 -9.30 3.86
CA THR A 7 12.38 -10.49 3.00
C THR A 7 12.13 -10.19 1.53
N GLY A 8 11.39 -9.12 1.21
CA GLY A 8 10.96 -8.84 -0.16
C GLY A 8 9.91 -9.80 -0.71
N ARG A 9 9.40 -10.76 0.08
CA ARG A 9 8.46 -11.78 -0.38
C ARG A 9 7.15 -11.18 -0.89
N ALA A 10 6.56 -11.85 -1.88
CA ALA A 10 5.19 -11.56 -2.29
C ALA A 10 4.17 -11.99 -1.22
N ILE A 11 3.02 -11.32 -1.21
CA ILE A 11 1.85 -11.70 -0.42
C ILE A 11 0.71 -12.11 -1.34
N THR A 12 -0.10 -13.07 -0.89
CA THR A 12 -1.30 -13.52 -1.62
C THR A 12 -2.47 -12.57 -1.41
N ALA A 13 -3.48 -12.66 -2.27
CA ALA A 13 -4.74 -11.92 -2.10
C ALA A 13 -5.41 -12.23 -0.74
N ASP A 14 -5.39 -13.50 -0.32
CA ASP A 14 -5.96 -13.93 0.95
C ASP A 14 -5.19 -13.38 2.17
N GLU A 15 -3.86 -13.34 2.09
CA GLU A 15 -3.06 -12.71 3.15
C GLU A 15 -3.37 -11.22 3.27
N ALA A 16 -3.42 -10.51 2.14
CA ALA A 16 -3.78 -9.10 2.11
C ALA A 16 -5.21 -8.85 2.63
N HIS A 17 -6.14 -9.77 2.37
CA HIS A 17 -7.51 -9.70 2.86
C HIS A 17 -7.59 -9.89 4.38
N ARG A 18 -6.90 -10.89 4.93
CA ARG A 18 -6.81 -11.09 6.40
C ARG A 18 -6.17 -9.90 7.12
N ALA A 19 -5.24 -9.22 6.47
CA ALA A 19 -4.59 -8.01 6.99
C ALA A 19 -5.46 -6.75 6.87
N GLY A 20 -6.63 -6.83 6.21
CA GLY A 20 -7.51 -5.68 5.97
C GLY A 20 -7.04 -4.73 4.87
N MET A 21 -5.99 -5.08 4.12
CA MET A 21 -5.49 -4.30 2.99
C MET A 21 -6.37 -4.47 1.74
N VAL A 22 -7.00 -5.64 1.60
CA VAL A 22 -7.94 -5.98 0.52
C VAL A 22 -9.33 -6.21 1.12
N SER A 23 -10.37 -5.63 0.53
CA SER A 23 -11.74 -5.74 1.04
C SER A 23 -12.47 -7.01 0.59
N ARG A 24 -12.15 -7.55 -0.59
CA ARG A 24 -12.75 -8.76 -1.18
C ARG A 24 -11.74 -9.50 -2.05
N VAL A 25 -11.78 -10.83 -2.03
CA VAL A 25 -11.01 -11.71 -2.94
C VAL A 25 -12.01 -12.45 -3.81
N VAL A 26 -11.81 -12.41 -5.12
CA VAL A 26 -12.69 -13.04 -6.12
C VAL A 26 -11.86 -13.74 -7.21
N PRO A 27 -12.44 -14.68 -7.97
CA PRO A 27 -11.82 -15.21 -9.17
C PRO A 27 -11.36 -14.10 -10.13
N ARG A 28 -10.29 -14.38 -10.89
CA ARG A 28 -9.63 -13.37 -11.74
C ARG A 28 -10.55 -12.81 -12.82
N ASP A 29 -11.37 -13.68 -13.41
CA ASP A 29 -12.36 -13.39 -14.44
C ASP A 29 -13.58 -12.62 -13.90
N GLU A 30 -13.86 -12.68 -12.59
CA GLU A 30 -14.96 -11.95 -11.95
C GLU A 30 -14.57 -10.58 -11.38
N LEU A 31 -13.28 -10.21 -11.44
CA LEU A 31 -12.77 -9.00 -10.78
C LEU A 31 -13.48 -7.72 -11.25
N GLU A 32 -13.66 -7.58 -12.57
CA GLU A 32 -14.24 -6.38 -13.16
C GLU A 32 -15.71 -6.24 -12.78
N ASP A 33 -16.49 -7.30 -12.99
CA ASP A 33 -17.91 -7.34 -12.69
C ASP A 33 -18.19 -7.06 -11.21
N THR A 34 -17.46 -7.73 -10.30
CA THR A 34 -17.61 -7.52 -8.85
C THR A 34 -17.28 -6.08 -8.45
N THR A 35 -16.25 -5.49 -9.05
CA THR A 35 -15.84 -4.10 -8.78
C THR A 35 -16.90 -3.12 -9.24
N LEU A 36 -17.42 -3.30 -10.45
CA LEU A 36 -18.46 -2.43 -11.03
C LEU A 36 -19.80 -2.57 -10.30
N GLU A 37 -20.14 -3.76 -9.84
CA GLU A 37 -21.33 -3.98 -9.02
C GLU A 37 -21.23 -3.19 -7.70
N LEU A 38 -20.09 -3.28 -7.01
CA LEU A 38 -19.85 -2.54 -5.77
C LEU A 38 -19.90 -1.03 -6.02
N ALA A 39 -19.23 -0.54 -7.06
CA ALA A 39 -19.25 0.88 -7.42
C ALA A 39 -20.68 1.36 -7.72
N SER A 40 -21.43 0.59 -8.51
CA SER A 40 -22.83 0.89 -8.84
C SER A 40 -23.73 0.90 -7.61
N HIS A 41 -23.44 0.04 -6.62
CA HIS A 41 -24.15 0.04 -5.35
C HIS A 41 -23.84 1.30 -4.52
N ILE A 42 -22.57 1.70 -4.43
CA ILE A 42 -22.14 2.92 -3.72
C ILE A 42 -22.73 4.18 -4.38
N ALA A 43 -22.78 4.22 -5.71
CA ALA A 43 -23.31 5.36 -6.47
C ALA A 43 -24.80 5.66 -6.18
N LYS A 44 -25.55 4.71 -5.61
CA LYS A 44 -26.94 4.90 -5.17
C LYS A 44 -27.06 5.66 -3.84
N ARG A 45 -25.96 5.97 -3.16
CA ARG A 45 -25.96 6.66 -1.85
C ARG A 45 -25.92 8.18 -2.01
N PRO A 46 -26.50 8.95 -1.08
CA PRO A 46 -26.40 10.42 -1.12
C PRO A 46 -24.93 10.87 -1.06
N MET A 47 -24.51 11.67 -2.04
CA MET A 47 -23.12 12.13 -2.18
C MET A 47 -22.58 12.79 -0.92
N PHE A 48 -23.39 13.62 -0.25
CA PHE A 48 -22.96 14.28 0.97
C PHE A 48 -22.72 13.29 2.12
N GLY A 49 -23.56 12.27 2.25
CA GLY A 49 -23.38 11.21 3.26
C GLY A 49 -22.10 10.40 3.02
N LEU A 50 -21.80 10.06 1.77
CA LEU A 50 -20.54 9.39 1.41
C LEU A 50 -19.32 10.24 1.76
N ASN A 51 -19.37 11.54 1.48
CA ASN A 51 -18.29 12.47 1.81
C ASN A 51 -18.05 12.56 3.32
N LEU A 52 -19.10 12.71 4.12
CA LEU A 52 -18.99 12.76 5.58
C LEU A 52 -18.43 11.46 6.16
N ALA A 53 -18.91 10.31 5.67
CA ALA A 53 -18.40 9.01 6.10
C ALA A 53 -16.90 8.85 5.80
N LYS A 54 -16.47 9.21 4.57
CA LYS A 54 -15.05 9.18 4.18
C LYS A 54 -14.20 10.14 5.02
N GLN A 55 -14.67 11.37 5.23
CA GLN A 55 -13.97 12.36 6.06
C GLN A 55 -13.81 11.89 7.50
N SER A 56 -14.85 11.30 8.10
CA SER A 56 -14.78 10.79 9.47
C SER A 56 -13.69 9.73 9.63
N VAL A 57 -13.62 8.74 8.73
CA VAL A 57 -12.58 7.69 8.78
C VAL A 57 -11.20 8.28 8.53
N ASN A 58 -11.06 9.16 7.52
CA ASN A 58 -9.77 9.76 7.19
C ASN A 58 -9.23 10.66 8.32
N HIS A 59 -10.09 11.45 8.97
CA HIS A 59 -9.67 12.27 10.11
C HIS A 59 -9.19 11.41 11.29
N THR A 60 -9.80 10.23 11.51
CA THR A 60 -9.28 9.28 12.50
C THR A 60 -7.91 8.75 12.10
N LEU A 61 -7.69 8.41 10.83
CA LEU A 61 -6.36 7.99 10.34
C LEU A 61 -5.30 9.08 10.51
N ASP A 62 -5.66 10.33 10.21
CA ASP A 62 -4.78 11.49 10.40
C ASP A 62 -4.46 11.70 11.88
N ALA A 63 -5.46 11.60 12.76
CA ALA A 63 -5.27 11.68 14.21
C ALA A 63 -4.42 10.54 14.77
N MET A 64 -4.47 9.34 14.18
CA MET A 64 -3.56 8.24 14.48
C MET A 64 -2.13 8.46 13.94
N GLY A 65 -1.90 9.54 13.19
CA GLY A 65 -0.59 9.95 12.72
C GLY A 65 -0.26 9.53 11.29
N MET A 66 -1.24 9.16 10.47
CA MET A 66 -1.01 8.73 9.07
C MET A 66 -0.15 9.75 8.29
N TYR A 67 -0.51 11.04 8.34
CA TYR A 67 0.24 12.08 7.65
C TYR A 67 1.70 12.15 8.12
N THR A 68 1.92 12.21 9.44
CA THR A 68 3.27 12.22 10.05
C THR A 68 4.08 10.99 9.66
N ALA A 69 3.46 9.81 9.66
CA ALA A 69 4.10 8.56 9.29
C ALA A 69 4.55 8.56 7.82
N ILE A 70 3.73 9.07 6.90
CA ILE A 70 4.08 9.19 5.47
C ILE A 70 5.27 10.14 5.28
N GLN A 71 5.26 11.30 5.94
CA GLN A 71 6.38 12.26 5.86
C GLN A 71 7.69 11.65 6.37
N SER A 72 7.63 10.92 7.50
CA SER A 72 8.78 10.21 8.06
C SER A 72 9.30 9.13 7.10
N ALA A 73 8.41 8.31 6.55
CA ALA A 73 8.78 7.26 5.61
C ALA A 73 9.45 7.82 4.34
N PHE A 74 8.93 8.92 3.79
CA PHE A 74 9.53 9.59 2.64
C PHE A 74 10.93 10.13 2.96
N GLY A 75 11.10 10.77 4.12
CA GLY A 75 12.41 11.26 4.57
C GLY A 75 13.44 10.13 4.67
N LEU A 76 13.06 9.00 5.29
CA LEU A 76 13.94 7.83 5.43
C LEU A 76 14.29 7.19 4.08
N HIS A 77 13.34 7.11 3.17
CA HIS A 77 13.57 6.63 1.80
C HIS A 77 14.65 7.46 1.09
N GLN A 78 14.59 8.79 1.20
CA GLN A 78 15.58 9.67 0.59
C GLN A 78 16.97 9.56 1.23
N VAL A 79 17.03 9.31 2.54
CA VAL A 79 18.30 9.01 3.23
C VAL A 79 18.94 7.75 2.64
N GLY A 80 18.15 6.69 2.39
CA GLY A 80 18.62 5.47 1.73
C GLY A 80 19.21 5.74 0.33
N HIS A 81 18.52 6.55 -0.48
CA HIS A 81 19.03 6.97 -1.78
C HIS A 81 20.34 7.75 -1.70
N ASN A 82 20.46 8.68 -0.75
CA ASN A 82 21.69 9.45 -0.58
C ASN A 82 22.86 8.56 -0.17
N HIS A 83 22.63 7.64 0.77
CA HIS A 83 23.62 6.66 1.21
C HIS A 83 24.14 5.83 0.03
N ASN A 84 23.25 5.21 -0.75
CA ASN A 84 23.63 4.40 -1.90
C ASN A 84 24.37 5.22 -2.97
N PHE A 85 23.93 6.47 -3.21
CA PHE A 85 24.59 7.33 -4.18
C PHE A 85 26.03 7.66 -3.77
N ARG A 86 26.28 7.83 -2.47
CA ARG A 86 27.63 8.08 -1.94
C ARG A 86 28.55 6.87 -2.06
N LEU A 87 28.02 5.65 -1.96
CA LEU A 87 28.82 4.42 -2.05
C LEU A 87 29.00 3.91 -3.48
N HIS A 88 27.96 4.00 -4.31
CA HIS A 88 27.88 3.32 -5.60
C HIS A 88 27.70 4.26 -6.80
N GLY A 89 27.49 5.57 -6.57
CA GLY A 89 27.13 6.50 -7.63
C GLY A 89 25.72 6.28 -8.19
N MET A 90 24.91 5.43 -7.55
CA MET A 90 23.54 5.08 -7.96
C MET A 90 22.57 5.22 -6.78
N LEU A 91 21.30 5.50 -7.07
CA LEU A 91 20.26 5.69 -6.04
C LEU A 91 19.90 4.38 -5.32
N VAL A 92 20.14 3.23 -5.94
CA VAL A 92 19.85 1.91 -5.40
C VAL A 92 21.13 1.09 -5.40
N ASP A 93 21.28 0.20 -4.42
CA ASP A 93 22.38 -0.77 -4.38
C ASP A 93 22.31 -1.68 -5.62
N PRO A 94 23.36 -1.72 -6.47
CA PRO A 94 23.40 -2.58 -7.65
C PRO A 94 23.21 -4.07 -7.35
N SER A 95 23.74 -4.54 -6.22
CA SER A 95 23.71 -5.95 -5.83
C SER A 95 22.38 -6.36 -5.19
N GLY A 96 21.65 -5.41 -4.61
CA GLY A 96 20.44 -5.69 -3.86
C GLY A 96 19.29 -6.24 -4.71
N ILE A 97 19.17 -5.80 -5.97
CA ILE A 97 18.07 -6.24 -6.85
C ILE A 97 18.14 -7.74 -7.12
N ASP A 98 19.32 -8.25 -7.44
CA ASP A 98 19.51 -9.66 -7.79
C ASP A 98 19.29 -10.56 -6.57
N VAL A 99 19.78 -10.15 -5.39
CA VAL A 99 19.57 -10.87 -4.13
C VAL A 99 18.08 -10.96 -3.80
N ILE A 100 17.37 -9.83 -3.78
CA ILE A 100 15.95 -9.79 -3.43
C ILE A 100 15.12 -10.63 -4.41
N ARG A 101 15.41 -10.58 -5.71
CA ARG A 101 14.67 -11.35 -6.73
C ARG A 101 14.97 -12.84 -6.70
N SER A 102 16.15 -13.24 -6.24
CA SER A 102 16.51 -14.65 -6.13
C SER A 102 15.84 -15.35 -4.93
N GLU A 103 15.43 -14.58 -3.92
CA GLU A 103 14.85 -15.07 -2.66
C GLU A 103 13.35 -14.79 -2.50
N ALA A 104 12.75 -13.95 -3.37
CA ALA A 104 11.33 -13.59 -3.37
C ALA A 104 10.47 -14.53 -4.23
#